data_AF-A0A2N5Z8G9-F1
#
_entry.id   AF-A0A2N5Z8G9-F1
#
_cell.length_a   1.000
_cell.length_b   1.000
_cell.length_c   1.000
_cell.angle_alpha   90.00
_cell.angle_beta   90.00
_cell.angle_gamma   90.00
#
_symmetry.space_group_name_H-M   'P 1'
#
loop_
_entity.id
_entity.type
_entity.pdbx_description
1 polymer ?
#
loop_
_entity_poly.entity_id
_entity_poly.type
_entity_poly.pdbx_seq_one_letter_code
_entity_poly.pdbx_strand_id
1 'polypeptide(L)'
;MLKKFNNKTLIIILVSLIVLVGIVQIVSMQKGERNFRAYLAQVDTASVNKIELIGFETEPIIFEQKARNWQVTQGNKIAKADKYSIDNIMKSLADLKVKKRVGVKAEQWEKYEVTDSLGTRMKVYEDGELSADLMIGRFSYKRMGQGFAMSTNARLTDEDEVYTVEGQLSMTVKRDFNGFRDKTLLQIPAADIQSVKYTYPADSSFALTKSGSQWMANGQPAD
;
A
#
# COMPACT_ATOMS: atom_id res chain seq x y z
N MET A 1 45.53 19.84 -40.86
CA MET A 1 46.79 19.94 -40.08
C MET A 1 46.43 20.40 -38.67
N LEU A 2 46.60 19.54 -37.66
CA LEU A 2 46.30 19.88 -36.26
C LEU A 2 47.34 20.89 -35.76
N LYS A 3 46.89 22.11 -35.44
CA LYS A 3 47.71 23.17 -34.85
C LYS A 3 48.38 22.61 -33.59
N LYS A 4 49.71 22.58 -33.53
CA LYS A 4 50.45 22.16 -32.32
C LYS A 4 50.07 23.11 -31.19
N PHE A 5 49.15 22.69 -30.32
CA PHE A 5 48.81 23.45 -29.13
C PHE A 5 50.02 23.47 -28.20
N ASN A 6 50.39 24.66 -27.74
CA ASN A 6 51.45 24.83 -26.77
C ASN A 6 51.06 24.13 -25.47
N ASN A 7 51.95 23.33 -24.88
CA ASN A 7 51.69 22.60 -23.64
C ASN A 7 51.20 23.54 -22.52
N LYS A 8 51.63 24.81 -22.51
CA LYS A 8 51.11 25.82 -21.57
C LYS A 8 49.63 26.13 -21.78
N THR A 9 49.19 26.24 -23.04
CA THR A 9 47.77 26.43 -23.38
C THR A 9 46.95 25.20 -23.01
N LEU A 10 47.49 24.00 -23.23
CA LEU A 10 46.83 22.75 -22.85
C LEU A 10 46.64 22.64 -21.33
N ILE A 11 47.66 23.02 -20.55
CA ILE A 11 47.62 23.03 -19.08
C ILE A 11 46.58 24.04 -18.57
N ILE A 12 46.52 25.24 -19.14
CA ILE A 12 45.54 26.26 -18.74
C ILE A 12 44.11 25.77 -19.00
N ILE A 13 43.86 25.17 -20.17
CA ILE A 13 42.55 24.60 -20.51
C ILE A 13 42.19 23.47 -19.54
N LEU A 14 43.14 22.56 -19.24
CA LEU A 14 42.92 21.44 -18.33
C LEU A 14 42.60 21.92 -16.91
N VAL A 15 43.36 22.87 -16.37
CA VAL A 15 43.09 23.47 -15.05
C VAL A 15 41.73 24.17 -15.06
N SER A 16 41.38 24.89 -16.13
CA SER A 16 40.06 25.52 -16.22
C SER A 16 38.91 24.50 -16.20
N LEU A 17 39.07 23.37 -16.91
CA LEU A 17 38.08 22.30 -16.93
C LEU A 17 37.95 21.62 -15.57
N ILE A 18 39.07 21.37 -14.87
CA ILE A 18 39.07 20.79 -13.52
C ILE A 18 38.35 21.72 -12.55
N VAL A 19 38.62 23.03 -12.61
CA VAL A 19 37.93 24.03 -11.79
C VAL A 19 36.44 24.07 -12.11
N LEU A 20 36.07 24.03 -13.40
CA LEU A 20 34.68 24.06 -13.83
C LEU A 20 33.92 22.80 -13.39
N VAL A 21 34.53 21.62 -13.51
CA VAL A 21 34.00 20.35 -12.98
C VAL A 21 33.90 20.39 -11.46
N GLY A 22 34.91 20.94 -10.76
CA GLY A 22 34.89 21.11 -9.31
C GLY A 22 33.74 22.02 -8.84
N ILE A 23 33.51 23.14 -9.53
CA ILE A 23 32.38 24.05 -9.26
C ILE A 23 31.05 23.32 -9.53
N VAL A 24 30.92 22.60 -10.64
CA VAL A 24 29.71 21.81 -10.95
C VAL A 24 29.48 20.75 -9.88
N GLN A 25 30.51 20.04 -9.42
CA GLN A 25 30.39 19.06 -8.36
C GLN A 25 29.98 19.70 -7.03
N ILE A 26 30.62 20.80 -6.61
CA ILE A 26 30.27 21.52 -5.37
C ILE A 26 28.84 22.07 -5.42
N VAL A 27 28.43 22.67 -6.54
CA VAL A 27 27.05 23.16 -6.73
C VAL A 27 26.05 22.00 -6.78
N SER A 28 26.43 20.86 -7.35
CA SER A 28 25.57 19.68 -7.38
C SER A 28 25.45 19.00 -6.01
N MET A 29 26.52 19.01 -5.21
CA MET A 29 26.53 18.52 -3.82
C MET A 29 25.73 19.45 -2.90
N GLN A 30 25.75 20.77 -3.14
CA GLN A 30 24.89 21.71 -2.40
C GLN A 30 23.41 21.68 -2.83
N LYS A 31 23.11 21.17 -4.04
CA LYS A 31 21.74 20.91 -4.52
C LYS A 31 21.22 19.53 -4.09
N GLY A 32 22.12 18.61 -3.75
CA GLY A 32 21.78 17.34 -3.09
C GLY A 32 21.50 17.58 -1.61
N GLU A 33 20.43 16.97 -1.09
CA GLU A 33 20.14 16.81 0.34
C GLU A 33 19.53 17.97 1.14
N ARG A 34 19.07 19.07 0.52
CA ARG A 34 18.38 20.13 1.28
C ARG A 34 16.87 19.88 1.46
N ASN A 35 16.51 18.70 2.02
CA ASN A 35 15.18 18.21 2.47
C ASN A 35 14.68 16.93 1.74
N PHE A 36 15.45 15.83 1.75
CA PHE A 36 14.87 14.53 1.39
C PHE A 36 14.00 14.02 2.55
N ARG A 37 12.68 14.16 2.43
CA ARG A 37 11.73 13.53 3.34
C ARG A 37 11.85 12.01 3.19
N ALA A 38 12.28 11.30 4.24
CA ALA A 38 12.46 9.85 4.20
C ALA A 38 11.14 9.07 4.28
N TYR A 39 10.18 9.58 5.06
CA TYR A 39 8.85 9.00 5.27
C TYR A 39 7.79 10.05 5.01
N LEU A 40 6.71 9.69 4.30
CA LEU A 40 5.65 10.62 3.94
C LEU A 40 4.89 11.12 5.19
N ALA A 41 4.62 10.20 6.10
CA ALA A 41 4.09 10.43 7.44
C ALA A 41 4.75 9.42 8.40
N GLN A 42 4.88 9.79 9.67
CA GLN A 42 5.31 8.87 10.73
C GLN A 42 4.07 8.44 11.50
N VAL A 43 3.80 7.14 11.52
CA VAL A 43 2.63 6.55 12.19
C VAL A 43 3.14 5.44 13.09
N ASP A 44 2.86 5.55 14.38
CA ASP A 44 2.98 4.47 15.35
C ASP A 44 1.77 3.53 15.22
N THR A 45 1.96 2.50 14.40
CA THR A 45 0.91 1.50 14.13
C THR A 45 0.40 0.75 15.37
N ALA A 46 1.11 0.79 16.50
CA ALA A 46 0.64 0.21 17.76
C ALA A 46 -0.45 1.07 18.44
N SER A 47 -0.45 2.37 18.16
CA SER A 47 -1.36 3.37 18.74
C SER A 47 -2.54 3.70 17.81
N VAL A 48 -2.51 3.22 16.56
CA VAL A 48 -3.60 3.40 15.59
C VAL A 48 -4.86 2.68 16.06
N ASN A 49 -5.94 3.44 16.27
CA ASN A 49 -7.22 2.91 16.74
C ASN A 49 -8.38 3.14 15.74
N LYS A 50 -8.19 4.01 14.74
CA LYS A 50 -9.18 4.28 13.70
C LYS A 50 -8.53 4.65 12.38
N ILE A 51 -9.14 4.17 11.29
CA ILE A 51 -8.74 4.50 9.91
C ILE A 51 -10.01 4.81 9.11
N GLU A 52 -10.03 5.90 8.36
CA GLU A 52 -11.12 6.26 7.45
C GLU A 52 -10.62 6.29 6.02
N LEU A 53 -11.30 5.58 5.12
CA LEU A 53 -11.06 5.59 3.69
C LEU A 53 -12.22 6.28 2.97
N ILE A 54 -11.91 7.30 2.16
CA ILE A 54 -12.89 8.16 1.49
C ILE A 54 -12.52 8.25 0.00
N GLY A 55 -13.52 8.25 -0.88
CA GLY A 55 -13.37 8.55 -2.31
C GLY A 55 -13.40 7.35 -3.24
N PHE A 56 -13.05 6.13 -2.77
CA PHE A 56 -13.18 4.93 -3.60
C PHE A 56 -14.65 4.46 -3.74
N GLU A 57 -15.40 4.56 -2.66
CA GLU A 57 -16.84 4.29 -2.59
C GLU A 57 -17.58 5.58 -2.24
N THR A 58 -18.88 5.62 -2.54
CA THR A 58 -19.75 6.79 -2.21
C THR A 58 -19.77 7.07 -0.71
N GLU A 59 -19.88 6.02 0.11
CA GLU A 59 -19.82 6.13 1.56
C GLU A 59 -18.43 5.76 2.08
N PRO A 60 -17.89 6.51 3.05
CA PRO A 60 -16.61 6.19 3.68
C PRO A 60 -16.60 4.79 4.29
N ILE A 61 -15.45 4.12 4.17
CA ILE A 61 -15.17 2.87 4.88
C ILE A 61 -14.37 3.21 6.12
N ILE A 62 -14.90 2.88 7.29
CA ILE A 62 -14.32 3.23 8.58
C ILE A 62 -13.92 1.96 9.31
N PHE A 63 -12.67 1.91 9.74
CA PHE A 63 -12.13 0.88 10.62
C PHE A 63 -11.98 1.43 12.02
N GLU A 64 -12.47 0.71 13.02
CA GLU A 64 -12.31 1.08 14.43
C GLU A 64 -11.88 -0.15 15.24
N GLN A 65 -10.90 0.03 16.12
CA GLN A 65 -10.49 -1.00 17.05
C GLN A 65 -11.38 -0.99 18.30
N LYS A 66 -12.12 -2.08 18.52
CA LYS A 66 -12.99 -2.28 19.70
C LYS A 66 -12.61 -3.56 20.42
N ALA A 67 -12.26 -3.46 21.70
CA ALA A 67 -11.91 -4.61 22.55
C ALA A 67 -10.93 -5.59 21.86
N ARG A 68 -9.86 -5.03 21.25
CA ARG A 68 -8.79 -5.73 20.52
C ARG A 68 -9.16 -6.33 19.15
N ASN A 69 -10.41 -6.22 18.72
CA ASN A 69 -10.83 -6.60 17.37
C ASN A 69 -11.08 -5.37 16.51
N TRP A 70 -10.78 -5.48 15.23
CA TRP A 70 -11.11 -4.44 14.27
C TRP A 70 -12.52 -4.66 13.72
N GLN A 71 -13.33 -3.61 13.73
CA GLN A 71 -14.62 -3.54 13.05
C GLN A 71 -14.45 -2.70 11.78
N VAL A 72 -15.15 -3.07 10.71
CA VAL A 72 -15.29 -2.25 9.50
C VAL A 72 -16.75 -1.84 9.32
N THR A 73 -16.96 -0.58 8.97
CA THR A 73 -18.30 0.03 8.81
C THR A 73 -18.35 0.80 7.49
N GLN A 74 -19.49 0.75 6.79
CA GLN A 74 -19.82 1.58 5.64
C GLN A 74 -21.32 1.87 5.67
N GLY A 75 -21.71 3.12 5.93
CA GLY A 75 -23.10 3.51 6.18
C GLY A 75 -23.73 2.65 7.29
N ASN A 76 -24.78 1.90 6.93
CA ASN A 76 -25.48 1.01 7.86
C ASN A 76 -24.87 -0.41 7.95
N LYS A 77 -23.85 -0.73 7.15
CA LYS A 77 -23.20 -2.05 7.16
C LYS A 77 -22.12 -2.07 8.22
N ILE A 78 -22.15 -3.08 9.08
CA ILE A 78 -21.17 -3.33 10.12
C ILE A 78 -20.70 -4.77 10.01
N ALA A 79 -19.39 -4.99 10.01
CA ALA A 79 -18.79 -6.32 10.04
C ALA A 79 -17.50 -6.34 10.85
N LYS A 80 -17.07 -7.53 11.26
CA LYS A 80 -15.69 -7.75 11.71
C LYS A 80 -14.76 -7.52 10.52
N ALA A 81 -13.67 -6.78 10.73
CA ALA A 81 -12.66 -6.59 9.71
C ALA A 81 -11.80 -7.85 9.57
N ASP A 82 -11.43 -8.16 8.33
CA ASP A 82 -10.47 -9.21 8.02
C ASP A 82 -9.09 -8.83 8.57
N LYS A 83 -8.51 -9.73 9.38
CA LYS A 83 -7.23 -9.49 10.04
C LYS A 83 -6.11 -9.25 9.04
N TYR A 84 -6.06 -10.04 7.96
CA TYR A 84 -5.02 -9.90 6.94
C TYR A 84 -5.10 -8.53 6.24
N SER A 85 -6.30 -8.05 5.97
CA SER A 85 -6.53 -6.72 5.38
C SER A 85 -6.03 -5.60 6.30
N ILE A 86 -6.35 -5.65 7.60
CA ILE A 86 -5.84 -4.68 8.58
C ILE A 86 -4.31 -4.72 8.68
N ASP A 87 -3.73 -5.92 8.80
CA ASP A 87 -2.28 -6.09 8.92
C ASP A 87 -1.54 -5.50 7.70
N ASN A 88 -2.11 -5.65 6.49
CA ASN A 88 -1.54 -5.04 5.28
C ASN A 88 -1.64 -3.52 5.24
N ILE A 89 -2.73 -2.94 5.77
CA ILE A 89 -2.85 -1.47 5.92
C ILE A 89 -1.78 -0.99 6.90
N MET A 90 -1.68 -1.59 8.09
CA MET A 90 -0.69 -1.21 9.11
C MET A 90 0.74 -1.34 8.57
N LYS A 91 1.04 -2.44 7.86
CA LYS A 91 2.35 -2.60 7.21
C LYS A 91 2.63 -1.49 6.18
N SER A 92 1.62 -1.11 5.39
CA SER A 92 1.77 -0.04 4.40
C SER A 92 1.97 1.33 5.05
N LEU A 93 1.35 1.57 6.22
CA LEU A 93 1.54 2.80 7.01
C LEU A 93 2.93 2.88 7.66
N ALA A 94 3.42 1.77 8.22
CA ALA A 94 4.76 1.68 8.80
C ALA A 94 5.86 1.86 7.75
N ASP A 95 5.60 1.45 6.49
CA ASP A 95 6.55 1.52 5.37
C ASP A 95 6.19 2.63 4.36
N LEU A 96 5.70 3.79 4.83
CA LEU A 96 5.45 4.99 4.00
C LEU A 96 6.75 5.67 3.53
N LYS A 97 7.72 4.88 3.10
CA LYS A 97 9.03 5.34 2.68
C LYS A 97 8.96 6.06 1.35
N VAL A 98 9.40 7.31 1.33
CA VAL A 98 9.46 8.13 0.13
C VAL A 98 10.63 7.66 -0.73
N LYS A 99 10.34 7.38 -2.01
CA LYS A 99 11.37 7.12 -3.03
C LYS A 99 11.84 8.42 -3.68
N LYS A 100 10.91 9.32 -3.99
CA LYS A 100 11.20 10.62 -4.62
C LYS A 100 9.99 11.54 -4.57
N ARG A 101 10.24 12.85 -4.63
CA ARG A 101 9.23 13.86 -4.94
C ARG A 101 9.00 13.90 -6.45
N VAL A 102 7.74 13.91 -6.88
CA VAL A 102 7.33 13.90 -8.30
C VAL A 102 6.46 15.10 -8.70
N GLY A 103 5.85 15.78 -7.74
CA GLY A 103 5.08 17.01 -7.95
C GLY A 103 5.39 18.04 -6.86
N VAL A 104 5.24 19.31 -7.20
CA VAL A 104 5.46 20.45 -6.28
C VAL A 104 4.34 21.49 -6.32
N LYS A 105 3.30 21.26 -7.14
CA LYS A 105 2.16 22.16 -7.25
C LYS A 105 0.86 21.39 -7.47
N ALA A 106 -0.25 21.98 -7.03
CA ALA A 106 -1.58 21.41 -7.13
C ALA A 106 -2.03 21.10 -8.57
N GLU A 107 -1.57 21.84 -9.58
CA GLU A 107 -1.96 21.58 -10.98
C GLU A 107 -1.41 20.24 -11.50
N GLN A 108 -0.48 19.61 -10.77
CA GLN A 108 0.08 18.31 -11.12
C GLN A 108 -0.64 17.14 -10.44
N TRP A 109 -1.58 17.40 -9.53
CA TRP A 109 -2.25 16.34 -8.75
C TRP A 109 -2.99 15.34 -9.63
N GLU A 110 -3.67 15.79 -10.68
CA GLU A 110 -4.41 14.93 -11.61
C GLU A 110 -3.50 13.91 -12.29
N LYS A 111 -2.31 14.33 -12.74
CA LYS A 111 -1.30 13.46 -13.36
C LYS A 111 -0.90 12.27 -12.47
N TYR A 112 -0.93 12.46 -11.15
CA TYR A 112 -0.55 11.47 -10.17
C TYR A 112 -1.75 10.81 -9.47
N GLU A 113 -2.96 11.15 -9.90
CA GLU A 113 -4.24 10.67 -9.36
C GLU A 113 -4.40 10.97 -7.86
N VAL A 114 -3.88 12.10 -7.38
CA VAL A 114 -3.96 12.54 -5.97
C VAL A 114 -4.92 13.73 -5.79
N THR A 115 -5.99 13.75 -6.57
CA THR A 115 -7.14 14.67 -6.42
C THR A 115 -8.25 13.98 -5.64
N ASP A 116 -9.22 14.75 -5.14
CA ASP A 116 -10.38 14.20 -4.41
C ASP A 116 -11.25 13.26 -5.29
N SER A 117 -11.24 13.45 -6.61
CA SER A 117 -12.02 12.67 -7.57
C SER A 117 -11.32 11.40 -8.08
N LEU A 118 -10.00 11.32 -7.99
CA LEU A 118 -9.20 10.22 -8.54
C LEU A 118 -8.52 9.38 -7.45
N GLY A 119 -8.17 10.02 -6.34
CA GLY A 119 -7.47 9.41 -5.23
C GLY A 119 -8.41 8.81 -4.19
N THR A 120 -7.80 8.11 -3.23
CA THR A 120 -8.45 7.65 -2.00
C THR A 120 -7.84 8.43 -0.85
N ARG A 121 -8.66 9.21 -0.13
CA ARG A 121 -8.21 9.89 1.08
C ARG A 121 -8.22 8.90 2.23
N MET A 122 -7.11 8.82 2.95
CA MET A 122 -6.95 8.00 4.13
C MET A 122 -6.65 8.90 5.32
N LYS A 123 -7.51 8.84 6.33
CA LYS A 123 -7.23 9.45 7.64
C LYS A 123 -6.86 8.35 8.62
N VAL A 124 -5.80 8.57 9.38
CA VAL A 124 -5.29 7.65 10.40
C VAL A 124 -5.33 8.37 11.73
N TYR A 125 -5.93 7.72 12.73
CA TYR A 125 -6.04 8.26 14.08
C TYR A 125 -5.29 7.38 15.06
N GLU A 126 -4.50 8.02 15.92
CA GLU A 126 -3.73 7.42 17.00
C GLU A 126 -4.30 7.92 18.32
N ASP A 127 -4.71 6.99 19.20
CA ASP A 127 -5.34 7.33 20.48
C ASP A 127 -6.53 8.33 20.39
N GLY A 128 -7.17 8.41 19.22
CA GLY A 128 -8.33 9.26 18.94
C GLY A 128 -7.98 10.60 18.27
N GLU A 129 -6.70 10.92 18.13
CA GLU A 129 -6.22 12.13 17.46
C GLU A 129 -5.81 11.85 16.02
N LEU A 130 -6.06 12.80 15.11
CA LEU A 130 -5.67 12.66 13.70
C LEU A 130 -4.15 12.78 13.57
N SER A 131 -3.48 11.69 13.18
CA SER A 131 -2.02 11.61 13.04
C SER A 131 -1.55 11.73 11.59
N ALA A 132 -2.31 11.19 10.64
CA ALA A 132 -2.01 11.32 9.22
C ALA A 132 -3.28 11.50 8.39
N ASP A 133 -3.22 12.39 7.40
CA ASP A 133 -4.25 12.59 6.40
C ASP A 133 -3.61 12.61 5.01
N LEU A 134 -3.79 11.50 4.30
CA LEU A 134 -3.10 11.20 3.05
C LEU A 134 -4.09 11.21 1.90
N MET A 135 -3.68 11.74 0.75
CA MET A 135 -4.33 11.45 -0.52
C MET A 135 -3.51 10.43 -1.29
N ILE A 136 -4.08 9.23 -1.48
CA ILE A 136 -3.43 8.08 -2.09
C ILE A 136 -3.88 7.96 -3.54
N GLY A 137 -2.95 8.01 -4.47
CA GLY A 137 -3.23 8.03 -5.90
C GLY A 137 -2.68 6.82 -6.63
N ARG A 138 -2.06 7.10 -7.77
CA ARG A 138 -1.73 6.11 -8.79
C ARG A 138 -0.76 5.03 -8.28
N PHE A 139 -1.11 3.77 -8.53
CA PHE A 139 -0.20 2.64 -8.41
C PHE A 139 0.71 2.51 -9.63
N SER A 140 1.95 2.08 -9.43
CA SER A 140 2.90 1.78 -10.50
C SER A 140 3.79 0.61 -10.12
N TYR A 141 4.12 -0.22 -11.10
CA TYR A 141 5.09 -1.31 -10.96
C TYR A 141 6.12 -1.26 -12.08
N LYS A 142 7.35 -1.66 -11.76
CA LYS A 142 8.46 -1.76 -12.72
C LYS A 142 9.14 -3.11 -12.54
N ARG A 143 9.38 -3.83 -13.64
CA ARG A 143 10.22 -5.04 -13.60
C ARG A 143 11.65 -4.66 -13.19
N MET A 144 12.20 -5.37 -12.21
CA MET A 144 13.58 -5.25 -11.75
C MET A 144 14.19 -6.65 -11.61
N GLY A 145 15.06 -7.01 -12.54
CA GLY A 145 15.62 -8.37 -12.61
C GLY A 145 14.51 -9.43 -12.72
N GLN A 146 14.53 -10.42 -11.82
CA GLN A 146 13.48 -11.44 -11.71
C GLN A 146 12.25 -11.00 -10.89
N GLY A 147 12.25 -9.79 -10.32
CA GLY A 147 11.18 -9.28 -9.47
C GLY A 147 10.46 -8.05 -10.01
N PHE A 148 9.58 -7.50 -9.18
CA PHE A 148 8.85 -6.25 -9.45
C PHE A 148 9.06 -5.26 -8.32
N ALA A 149 9.36 -4.02 -8.66
CA ALA A 149 9.32 -2.90 -7.74
C ALA A 149 7.95 -2.23 -7.83
N MET A 150 7.25 -2.18 -6.70
CA MET A 150 5.96 -1.52 -6.59
C MET A 150 6.13 -0.15 -5.94
N SER A 151 5.25 0.78 -6.33
CA SER A 151 5.20 2.12 -5.78
C SER A 151 3.80 2.71 -5.90
N THR A 152 3.49 3.64 -5.01
CA THR A 152 2.24 4.40 -5.00
C THR A 152 2.57 5.88 -4.98
N ASN A 153 1.84 6.71 -5.71
CA ASN A 153 1.92 8.15 -5.53
C ASN A 153 0.98 8.58 -4.40
N ALA A 154 1.44 9.48 -3.54
CA ALA A 154 0.64 10.01 -2.44
C ALA A 154 1.11 11.43 -2.06
N ARG A 155 0.25 12.17 -1.38
CA ARG A 155 0.56 13.47 -0.75
C ARG A 155 -0.09 13.56 0.62
N LEU A 156 0.43 14.44 1.47
CA LEU A 156 -0.34 14.93 2.62
C LEU A 156 -1.42 15.89 2.12
N THR A 157 -2.58 15.93 2.77
CA THR A 157 -3.71 16.73 2.30
C THR A 157 -3.50 18.23 2.49
N ASP A 158 -2.63 18.62 3.43
CA ASP A 158 -2.21 19.99 3.75
C ASP A 158 -0.98 20.45 2.95
N GLU A 159 -0.48 19.63 2.03
CA GLU A 159 0.68 19.93 1.19
C GLU A 159 0.37 19.81 -0.32
N ASP A 160 1.09 20.61 -1.10
CA ASP A 160 1.03 20.58 -2.56
C ASP A 160 1.95 19.51 -3.16
N GLU A 161 3.04 19.18 -2.46
CA GLU A 161 4.02 18.22 -2.93
C GLU A 161 3.45 16.81 -3.06
N VAL A 162 3.80 16.17 -4.18
CA VAL A 162 3.43 14.78 -4.45
C VAL A 162 4.68 13.92 -4.41
N TYR A 163 4.58 12.79 -3.74
CA TYR A 163 5.67 11.85 -3.54
C TYR A 163 5.31 10.49 -4.14
N THR A 164 6.31 9.79 -4.65
CA THR A 164 6.23 8.35 -4.89
C THR A 164 6.74 7.64 -3.64
N VAL A 165 5.90 6.83 -3.02
CA VAL A 165 6.24 5.97 -1.88
C VAL A 165 6.44 4.51 -2.33
N GLU A 166 7.20 3.76 -1.56
CA GLU A 166 7.39 2.32 -1.73
C GLU A 166 6.08 1.55 -1.53
N GLY A 167 5.93 0.42 -2.23
CA GLY A 167 4.88 -0.54 -1.96
C GLY A 167 3.58 -0.29 -2.71
N GLN A 168 2.53 -0.95 -2.21
CA GLN A 168 1.26 -1.15 -2.91
C GLN A 168 0.08 -0.52 -2.18
N LEU A 169 0.31 0.56 -1.42
CA LEU A 169 -0.70 1.23 -0.60
C LEU A 169 -2.00 1.50 -1.36
N SER A 170 -1.91 1.98 -2.60
CA SER A 170 -3.07 2.20 -3.47
C SER A 170 -3.93 0.93 -3.64
N MET A 171 -3.31 -0.23 -3.90
CA MET A 171 -4.02 -1.51 -4.03
C MET A 171 -4.58 -2.02 -2.70
N THR A 172 -3.89 -1.72 -1.59
CA THR A 172 -4.32 -2.13 -0.25
C THR A 172 -5.63 -1.43 0.16
N VAL A 173 -5.79 -0.16 -0.21
CA VAL A 173 -6.88 0.71 0.27
C VAL A 173 -8.03 0.86 -0.73
N LYS A 174 -7.75 0.69 -2.03
CA LYS A 174 -8.72 0.85 -3.12
C LYS A 174 -9.54 -0.44 -3.30
N ARG A 175 -10.36 -0.77 -2.29
CA ARG A 175 -11.19 -1.98 -2.23
C ARG A 175 -12.58 -1.63 -1.69
N ASP A 176 -13.57 -2.43 -2.05
CA ASP A 176 -14.93 -2.27 -1.56
C ASP A 176 -15.07 -2.77 -0.11
N PHE A 177 -16.20 -2.47 0.52
CA PHE A 177 -16.50 -2.95 1.88
C PHE A 177 -16.38 -4.48 2.01
N ASN A 178 -16.80 -5.24 0.99
CA ASN A 178 -16.69 -6.69 1.01
C ASN A 178 -15.25 -7.19 0.97
N GLY A 179 -14.31 -6.44 0.39
CA GLY A 179 -12.89 -6.74 0.44
C GLY A 179 -12.35 -6.74 1.86
N PHE A 180 -12.89 -5.89 2.73
CA PHE A 180 -12.33 -5.65 4.06
C PHE A 180 -12.96 -6.45 5.18
N ARG A 181 -14.14 -7.05 4.97
CA ARG A 181 -14.81 -7.85 6.01
C ARG A 181 -14.22 -9.26 6.11
N ASP A 182 -14.21 -9.78 7.34
CA ASP A 182 -14.02 -11.20 7.60
C ASP A 182 -15.14 -12.00 6.90
N LYS A 183 -14.76 -12.94 6.05
CA LYS A 183 -15.69 -13.80 5.27
C LYS A 183 -15.79 -15.20 5.85
N THR A 184 -15.17 -15.46 7.00
CA THR A 184 -15.22 -16.75 7.67
C THR A 184 -16.67 -17.06 8.06
N LEU A 185 -17.24 -18.11 7.46
CA LEU A 185 -18.58 -18.58 7.78
C LEU A 185 -18.56 -19.62 8.91
N LEU A 186 -17.59 -20.53 8.87
CA LEU A 186 -17.45 -21.64 9.80
C LEU A 186 -15.96 -21.82 10.11
N GLN A 187 -15.64 -21.96 11.39
CA GLN A 187 -14.30 -22.31 11.86
C GLN A 187 -14.42 -23.51 12.80
N ILE A 188 -14.35 -24.70 12.22
CA ILE A 188 -14.52 -25.99 12.91
C ILE A 188 -13.24 -26.80 12.75
N PRO A 189 -12.67 -27.39 13.81
CA PRO A 189 -11.54 -28.30 13.69
C PRO A 189 -11.90 -29.48 12.77
N ALA A 190 -11.02 -29.81 11.82
CA ALA A 190 -11.25 -30.92 10.89
C ALA A 190 -11.44 -32.28 11.60
N ALA A 191 -10.87 -32.43 12.80
CA ALA A 191 -11.04 -33.60 13.64
C ALA A 191 -12.50 -33.79 14.11
N ASP A 192 -13.23 -32.69 14.31
CA ASP A 192 -14.59 -32.67 14.85
C ASP A 192 -15.66 -32.86 13.77
N ILE A 193 -15.28 -32.78 12.49
CA ILE A 193 -16.20 -33.02 11.37
C ILE A 193 -16.44 -34.53 11.26
N GLN A 194 -17.66 -34.95 11.59
CA GLN A 194 -18.09 -36.36 11.52
C GLN A 194 -18.76 -36.72 10.20
N SER A 195 -19.48 -35.77 9.59
CA SER A 195 -20.13 -35.97 8.30
C SER A 195 -20.28 -34.66 7.52
N VAL A 196 -20.28 -34.76 6.19
CA VAL A 196 -20.59 -33.68 5.26
C VAL A 196 -21.66 -34.20 4.32
N LYS A 197 -22.85 -33.59 4.34
CA LYS A 197 -23.94 -33.94 3.44
C LYS A 197 -24.12 -32.83 2.41
N TYR A 198 -24.01 -33.20 1.14
CA TYR A 198 -24.31 -32.30 0.03
C TYR A 198 -25.67 -32.66 -0.55
N THR A 199 -26.59 -31.70 -0.60
CA THR A 199 -27.94 -31.90 -1.12
C THR A 199 -28.13 -31.08 -2.38
N TYR A 200 -28.25 -31.75 -3.52
CA TYR A 200 -28.70 -31.14 -4.77
C TYR A 200 -30.23 -31.13 -4.82
N PRO A 201 -30.86 -30.21 -5.58
CA PRO A 201 -32.32 -30.23 -5.80
C PRO A 201 -32.84 -31.52 -6.48
N ALA A 202 -31.95 -32.31 -7.09
CA ALA A 202 -32.25 -33.57 -7.75
C ALA A 202 -31.57 -34.76 -7.03
N ASP A 203 -31.23 -35.82 -7.76
CA ASP A 203 -30.81 -37.14 -7.25
C ASP A 203 -29.30 -37.28 -6.96
N SER A 204 -28.47 -36.31 -7.31
CA SER A 204 -27.00 -36.42 -7.18
C SER A 204 -26.45 -36.08 -5.77
N SER A 205 -27.31 -36.10 -4.76
CA SER A 205 -26.91 -35.82 -3.37
C SER A 205 -25.99 -36.93 -2.84
N PHE A 206 -24.98 -36.56 -2.06
CA PHE A 206 -24.05 -37.52 -1.47
C PHE A 206 -23.68 -37.13 -0.04
N ALA A 207 -23.20 -38.11 0.71
CA ALA A 207 -22.70 -37.90 2.06
C ALA A 207 -21.30 -38.50 2.21
N LEU A 208 -20.41 -37.71 2.79
CA LEU A 208 -19.14 -38.16 3.33
C LEU A 208 -19.34 -38.39 4.82
N THR A 209 -19.04 -39.59 5.31
CA THR A 209 -19.11 -39.93 6.73
C THR A 209 -17.78 -40.46 7.20
N LYS A 210 -17.30 -39.99 8.33
CA LYS A 210 -16.06 -40.48 8.92
C LYS A 210 -16.30 -41.80 9.64
N SER A 211 -15.50 -42.81 9.33
CA SER A 211 -15.51 -44.12 10.01
C SER A 211 -14.09 -44.40 10.50
N GLY A 212 -13.86 -44.25 11.82
CA GLY A 212 -12.51 -44.26 12.37
C GLY A 212 -11.65 -43.11 11.83
N SER A 213 -10.55 -43.42 11.16
CA SER A 213 -9.66 -42.44 10.52
C SER A 213 -9.95 -42.19 9.04
N GLN A 214 -10.87 -42.94 8.43
CA GLN A 214 -11.15 -42.88 6.99
C GLN A 214 -12.47 -42.15 6.68
N TRP A 215 -12.51 -41.53 5.51
CA TRP A 215 -13.73 -40.92 4.98
C TRP A 215 -14.43 -41.90 4.05
N MET A 216 -15.74 -42.08 4.24
CA MET A 216 -16.57 -42.96 3.44
C MET A 216 -17.56 -42.13 2.61
N ALA A 217 -17.56 -42.29 1.29
CA ALA A 217 -18.56 -41.76 0.37
C ALA A 217 -19.58 -42.85 0.04
N ASN A 218 -20.84 -42.67 0.43
CA ASN A 218 -21.91 -43.66 0.18
C ASN A 218 -21.53 -45.10 0.61
N GLY A 219 -20.75 -45.24 1.68
CA GLY A 219 -20.28 -46.54 2.21
C GLY A 219 -19.00 -47.10 1.57
N GLN A 220 -18.37 -46.40 0.64
CA GLN A 220 -17.06 -46.77 0.06
C GLN A 220 -15.95 -45.80 0.54
N PRO A 221 -14.71 -46.25 0.73
CA PRO A 221 -13.59 -45.34 1.01
C PRO A 221 -13.49 -44.25 -0.06
N ALA A 222 -13.31 -43.01 0.38
CA ALA A 222 -13.15 -41.86 -0.50
C ALA A 222 -11.68 -41.64 -0.92
N ASP A 223 -10.75 -42.47 -0.43
CA ASP A 223 -9.32 -42.50 -0.73
C ASP A 223 -8.81 -43.90 -1.16
#